data_AF-A0AAN8Y6N4-F1
#
_entry.id   AF-A0AAN8Y6N4-F1
#
_cell.length_a   1.000
_cell.length_b   1.000
_cell.length_c   1.000
_cell.angle_alpha   90.00
_cell.angle_beta   90.00
_cell.angle_gamma   90.00
#
_symmetry.space_group_name_H-M   'P 1'
#
loop_
_entity.id
_entity.type
_entity.pdbx_description
1 polymer ?
#
loop_
_entity_poly.entity_id
_entity_poly.type
_entity_poly.pdbx_seq_one_letter_code
_entity_poly.pdbx_strand_id
1 'polypeptide(L)'
;MISLTSTIICRLALGVRFDNEAHERKRFDYLLAETQALMASFFVSDIFPFLGWIDKLTGLTEKLKKNLKELDEFYEELIEQHQNPNRPKSMEGDIVDLLLQLKKEKSIPIDLT
;
A
#
# COMPACT_ATOMS: atom_id res chain seq x y z
N MET A 1 -12.18 -16.67 3.38
CA MET A 1 -11.30 -17.10 2.26
C MET A 1 -10.10 -16.18 2.01
N ILE A 2 -10.01 -15.00 2.60
CA ILE A 2 -8.99 -13.98 2.25
C ILE A 2 -7.65 -14.17 2.99
N SER A 3 -7.65 -14.75 4.19
CA SER A 3 -6.47 -14.75 5.08
C SER A 3 -5.22 -15.44 4.48
N LEU A 4 -5.37 -16.62 3.85
CA LEU A 4 -4.22 -17.34 3.28
C LEU A 4 -3.65 -16.61 2.07
N THR A 5 -4.51 -16.19 1.14
CA THR A 5 -4.10 -15.45 -0.07
C THR A 5 -3.43 -14.13 0.29
N SER A 6 -4.01 -13.35 1.21
CA SER A 6 -3.37 -12.11 1.69
C SER A 6 -2.03 -12.39 2.36
N THR A 7 -1.94 -13.45 3.19
CA THR A 7 -0.65 -13.83 3.82
C THR A 7 0.41 -14.17 2.76
N ILE A 8 0.05 -14.92 1.72
CA ILE A 8 0.97 -15.27 0.63
C ILE A 8 1.39 -14.02 -0.15
N ILE A 9 0.42 -13.20 -0.58
CA ILE A 9 0.69 -11.98 -1.35
C ILE A 9 1.60 -11.05 -0.56
N CYS A 10 1.31 -10.78 0.70
CA CYS A 10 2.14 -9.89 1.51
C CYS A 10 3.54 -10.48 1.75
N ARG A 11 3.68 -11.79 1.95
CA ARG A 11 5.02 -12.41 2.07
C ARG A 11 5.83 -12.24 0.78
N LEU A 12 5.20 -12.37 -0.39
CA LEU A 12 5.87 -12.21 -1.69
C LEU A 12 6.13 -10.75 -2.03
N ALA A 13 5.21 -9.85 -1.68
CA ALA A 13 5.26 -8.46 -2.07
C ALA A 13 6.11 -7.62 -1.12
N LEU A 14 6.06 -7.92 0.18
CA LEU A 14 6.55 -7.05 1.25
C LEU A 14 7.61 -7.72 2.14
N GLY A 15 7.84 -9.03 2.01
CA GLY A 15 8.79 -9.77 2.85
C GLY A 15 8.41 -9.87 4.33
N VAL A 16 7.27 -9.29 4.74
CA VAL A 16 6.79 -9.26 6.12
C VAL A 16 6.28 -10.64 6.52
N ARG A 17 6.91 -11.23 7.54
CA ARG A 17 6.42 -12.45 8.18
C ARG A 17 5.45 -12.08 9.29
N PHE A 18 4.16 -12.13 8.97
CA PHE A 18 3.04 -11.85 9.87
C PHE A 18 2.92 -12.73 11.14
N ASP A 19 3.86 -13.63 11.40
CA ASP A 19 3.83 -14.49 12.59
C ASP A 19 4.37 -13.77 13.85
N ASN A 20 5.20 -12.73 13.72
CA ASN A 20 5.78 -11.99 14.86
C ASN A 20 5.32 -10.52 14.98
N GLU A 21 4.62 -9.98 13.97
CA GLU A 21 4.25 -8.55 13.89
C GLU A 21 2.73 -8.39 13.76
N ALA A 22 2.01 -8.81 14.80
CA ALA A 22 0.54 -8.75 14.81
C ALA A 22 -0.03 -7.33 14.68
N HIS A 23 0.77 -6.30 15.01
CA HIS A 23 0.39 -4.90 14.86
C HIS A 23 0.42 -4.45 13.40
N GLU A 24 1.55 -4.62 12.70
CA GLU A 24 1.69 -4.21 11.30
C GLU A 24 0.74 -4.95 10.37
N ARG A 25 0.49 -6.24 10.64
CA ARG A 25 -0.55 -6.99 9.93
C ARG A 25 -1.92 -6.34 10.06
N LYS A 26 -2.32 -5.99 11.29
CA LYS A 26 -3.64 -5.39 11.54
C LYS A 26 -3.77 -4.02 10.89
N ARG A 27 -2.71 -3.22 10.92
CA ARG A 27 -2.65 -1.92 10.23
C ARG A 27 -2.80 -2.11 8.73
N PHE A 28 -2.04 -3.01 8.13
CA PHE A 28 -2.15 -3.31 6.70
C PHE A 28 -3.53 -3.85 6.31
N ASP A 29 -4.06 -4.82 7.07
CA ASP A 29 -5.40 -5.38 6.82
C ASP A 29 -6.49 -4.29 6.91
N TYR A 30 -6.37 -3.35 7.86
CA TYR A 30 -7.27 -2.20 7.97
C TYR A 30 -7.16 -1.25 6.77
N LEU A 31 -5.94 -0.85 6.40
CA LEU A 31 -5.69 0.04 5.26
C LEU A 31 -6.20 -0.59 3.96
N LEU A 32 -5.92 -1.87 3.74
CA LEU A 32 -6.36 -2.60 2.56
C LEU A 32 -7.89 -2.70 2.51
N ALA A 33 -8.55 -2.99 3.63
CA ALA A 33 -10.01 -3.05 3.69
C ALA A 33 -10.65 -1.69 3.42
N GLU A 34 -10.09 -0.60 3.96
CA GLU A 34 -10.58 0.75 3.68
C GLU A 34 -10.35 1.16 2.22
N THR A 35 -9.19 0.82 1.65
CA THR A 35 -8.88 1.03 0.23
C THR A 35 -9.88 0.30 -0.66
N GLN A 36 -10.16 -0.97 -0.37
CA GLN A 36 -11.16 -1.76 -1.10
C GLN A 36 -12.57 -1.15 -0.99
N ALA A 37 -12.95 -0.67 0.19
CA ALA A 37 -14.23 -0.01 0.39
C ALA A 37 -14.33 1.32 -0.41
N LEU A 38 -13.25 2.11 -0.45
CA LEU A 38 -13.18 3.33 -1.24
C LEU A 38 -13.19 3.05 -2.74
N MET A 39 -12.46 2.05 -3.23
CA MET A 39 -12.49 1.63 -4.63
C MET A 39 -13.89 1.15 -5.07
N ALA A 40 -14.65 0.53 -4.17
CA ALA A 40 -16.02 0.12 -4.42
C ALA A 40 -17.06 1.23 -4.15
N SER A 41 -16.64 2.39 -3.64
CA SER A 41 -17.55 3.50 -3.35
C SER A 41 -17.94 4.25 -4.62
N PHE A 42 -19.14 4.81 -4.61
CA PHE A 42 -19.65 5.62 -5.71
C PHE A 42 -19.22 7.08 -5.54
N PHE A 43 -18.38 7.58 -6.43
CA PHE A 43 -18.06 9.00 -6.52
C PHE A 43 -18.90 9.65 -7.62
N VAL A 44 -19.63 10.71 -7.28
CA VAL A 44 -20.46 11.45 -8.24
C VAL A 44 -19.57 12.09 -9.32
N SER A 45 -18.38 12.52 -8.93
CA SER A 45 -17.37 13.08 -9.84
C SER A 45 -16.94 12.13 -10.95
N ASP A 46 -17.01 10.81 -10.75
CA ASP A 46 -16.63 9.82 -11.77
C ASP A 46 -17.59 9.83 -12.98
N ILE A 47 -18.87 10.16 -12.75
CA ILE A 47 -19.88 10.26 -13.80
C ILE A 47 -20.09 11.70 -14.25
N PHE A 48 -20.09 12.64 -13.30
CA PHE A 48 -20.35 14.06 -13.54
C PHE A 48 -19.24 14.91 -12.89
N PRO A 49 -18.12 15.16 -13.61
CA PRO A 49 -16.96 15.86 -13.04
C PRO A 49 -17.29 17.23 -12.43
N PHE A 50 -18.27 17.95 -12.99
CA PHE A 50 -18.71 19.25 -12.47
C PHE A 50 -19.47 19.17 -11.13
N LEU A 51 -19.95 18.00 -10.74
CA LEU A 51 -20.64 17.75 -9.46
C LEU A 51 -19.72 17.19 -8.36
N GLY A 52 -18.39 17.20 -8.55
CA GLY A 52 -17.45 16.68 -7.55
C GLY A 52 -17.44 17.39 -6.19
N TRP A 53 -18.12 18.53 -6.05
CA TRP A 53 -18.37 19.15 -4.75
C TRP A 53 -19.29 18.29 -3.86
N ILE A 54 -20.12 17.42 -4.44
CA ILE A 54 -20.99 16.49 -3.70
C ILE A 54 -20.13 15.46 -2.95
N ASP A 55 -19.08 14.93 -3.58
CA ASP A 55 -18.16 13.96 -2.95
C ASP A 55 -17.38 14.60 -1.78
N LYS A 56 -17.15 15.91 -1.84
CA LYS A 56 -16.59 16.69 -0.72
C LYS A 56 -17.61 16.84 0.41
N LEU A 57 -18.87 17.12 0.07
CA LEU A 57 -19.96 17.26 1.06
C LEU A 57 -20.27 15.95 1.78
N THR A 58 -20.26 14.82 1.06
CA THR A 58 -20.45 13.48 1.65
C THR A 58 -19.24 13.01 2.47
N GLY A 59 -18.12 13.73 2.38
CA GLY A 59 -16.87 13.40 3.05
C GLY A 59 -16.06 12.29 2.37
N LEU A 60 -16.53 11.76 1.22
CA LEU A 60 -15.83 10.71 0.47
C LEU A 60 -14.47 11.18 -0.01
N THR A 61 -14.36 12.42 -0.49
CA THR A 61 -13.07 13.00 -0.92
C THR A 61 -12.06 13.05 0.23
N GLU A 62 -12.49 13.45 1.42
CA GLU A 62 -11.59 13.56 2.58
C GLU A 62 -11.21 12.18 3.13
N LYS A 63 -12.15 11.22 3.12
CA LYS A 63 -11.86 9.83 3.46
C LYS A 63 -10.84 9.21 2.50
N LEU A 64 -11.00 9.46 1.19
CA LEU A 64 -10.05 9.00 0.17
C LEU A 64 -8.65 9.58 0.41
N LYS A 65 -8.54 10.91 0.59
CA LYS A 65 -7.25 11.56 0.86
C LYS A 65 -6.58 11.02 2.11
N LYS A 66 -7.35 10.82 3.19
CA LYS A 66 -6.84 10.27 4.44
C LYS A 66 -6.28 8.87 4.22
N ASN A 67 -7.03 7.99 3.56
CA ASN A 67 -6.60 6.64 3.27
C ASN A 67 -5.34 6.60 2.39
N LEU A 68 -5.28 7.44 1.34
CA LEU A 68 -4.09 7.58 0.50
C LEU A 68 -2.87 8.03 1.30
N LYS A 69 -3.05 8.98 2.23
CA LYS A 69 -1.97 9.43 3.10
C LYS A 69 -1.48 8.32 4.03
N GLU A 70 -2.38 7.56 4.65
CA GLU A 70 -1.98 6.46 5.54
C GLU A 70 -1.30 5.30 4.78
N LEU A 71 -1.69 5.06 3.52
CA LEU A 71 -0.99 4.12 2.63
C LEU A 71 0.41 4.61 2.25
N ASP A 72 0.54 5.89 1.92
CA ASP A 72 1.83 6.51 1.58
C ASP A 72 2.82 6.39 2.75
N GLU A 73 2.38 6.76 3.96
CA GLU A 73 3.16 6.59 5.19
C GLU A 73 3.55 5.12 5.43
N PHE A 74 2.61 4.19 5.22
CA PHE A 74 2.91 2.76 5.35
C PHE A 74 3.96 2.27 4.35
N TYR A 75 3.89 2.70 3.08
CA TYR A 75 4.86 2.30 2.07
C TYR A 75 6.23 2.94 2.30
N GLU A 76 6.29 4.19 2.75
CA GLU A 76 7.55 4.85 3.09
C GLU A 76 8.28 4.11 4.22
N GLU A 77 7.57 3.83 5.33
CA GLU A 77 8.11 3.03 6.44
C GLU A 77 8.63 1.67 5.96
N LEU A 78 7.89 1.03 5.05
CA LEU A 78 8.27 -0.25 4.49
C LEU A 78 9.53 -0.14 3.61
N ILE A 79 9.63 0.90 2.77
CA ILE A 79 10.82 1.15 1.95
C ILE A 79 12.03 1.44 2.85
N GLU A 80 11.89 2.25 3.90
CA GLU A 80 12.94 2.50 4.88
C GLU A 80 13.43 1.21 5.55
N GLN A 81 12.51 0.31 5.92
CA GLN A 81 12.86 -1.01 6.44
C GLN A 81 13.65 -1.85 5.43
N HIS A 82 13.28 -1.82 4.14
CA HIS A 82 14.01 -2.55 3.10
C HIS A 82 15.39 -1.94 2.80
N GLN A 83 15.59 -0.65 3.02
CA GLN A 83 16.91 -0.01 2.87
C GLN A 83 17.83 -0.25 4.06
N ASN A 84 17.30 -0.72 5.20
CA ASN A 84 18.09 -0.99 6.39
C ASN A 84 19.04 -2.20 6.17
N PRO A 85 20.36 -2.05 6.38
CA PRO A 85 21.30 -3.16 6.23
C PRO A 85 21.07 -4.32 7.21
N ASN A 86 20.35 -4.07 8.31
CA ASN A 86 19.97 -5.08 9.31
C ASN A 86 18.54 -5.60 9.11
N ARG A 87 17.95 -5.43 7.93
CA ARG A 87 16.59 -5.91 7.63
C ARG A 87 16.47 -7.44 7.80
N PRO A 88 15.27 -7.95 8.11
CA PRO A 88 15.02 -9.38 8.15
C PRO A 88 15.36 -10.07 6.81
N LYS A 89 15.94 -11.28 6.88
CA LYS A 89 16.19 -12.12 5.68
C LYS A 89 14.93 -12.44 4.88
N SER A 90 13.75 -12.32 5.48
CA SER A 90 12.49 -12.54 4.77
C SER A 90 12.18 -11.45 3.74
N MET A 91 12.81 -10.28 3.84
CA MET A 91 12.72 -9.18 2.87
C MET A 91 13.72 -9.29 1.72
N GLU A 92 14.57 -10.32 1.70
CA GLU A 92 15.53 -10.51 0.61
C GLU A 92 14.85 -11.19 -0.57
N GLY A 93 14.90 -10.54 -1.74
CA GLY A 93 14.33 -11.06 -2.99
C GLY A 93 12.81 -11.02 -3.08
N ASP A 94 12.13 -10.28 -2.19
CA ASP A 94 10.73 -9.93 -2.39
C ASP A 94 10.55 -8.86 -3.47
N ILE A 95 9.30 -8.55 -3.84
CA ILE A 95 9.03 -7.59 -4.92
C ILE A 95 9.59 -6.21 -4.60
N VAL A 96 9.51 -5.73 -3.36
CA VAL A 96 10.00 -4.39 -3.00
C VAL A 96 11.53 -4.35 -3.08
N ASP A 97 12.22 -5.36 -2.58
CA ASP A 97 13.67 -5.49 -2.68
C ASP A 97 14.14 -5.54 -4.14
N LEU A 98 13.43 -6.31 -4.98
CA LEU A 98 13.70 -6.38 -6.42
C LEU A 98 13.47 -5.01 -7.10
N LEU A 99 12.41 -4.29 -6.77
CA LEU A 99 12.15 -2.95 -7.33
C LEU A 99 13.22 -1.95 -6.89
N LEU A 100 13.67 -2.00 -5.64
CA LEU A 100 14.76 -1.15 -5.13
C LEU A 100 16.10 -1.49 -5.80
N GLN A 101 16.39 -2.77 -6.01
CA GLN A 101 17.58 -3.21 -6.75
C GLN A 101 17.55 -2.68 -8.18
N LEU A 102 16.42 -2.85 -8.88
CA LEU A 102 16.26 -2.35 -10.25
C LEU A 102 16.38 -0.82 -10.35
N LYS A 103 15.84 -0.08 -9.37
CA LYS A 103 16.01 1.39 -9.23
C LYS A 103 17.50 1.74 -9.14
N LYS A 104 18.26 1.03 -8.30
CA LYS A 104 19.70 1.26 -8.10
C LYS A 104 20.52 0.98 -9.36
N GLU A 105 20.17 -0.07 -10.09
CA GLU A 105 20.87 -0.47 -11.32
C GLU A 105 20.55 0.45 -12.52
N LYS A 106 19.59 1.39 -12.38
CA LYS A 106 19.03 2.19 -13.50
C LYS A 106 18.54 1.31 -14.66
N SER A 107 18.11 0.09 -14.34
CA SER A 107 17.74 -0.95 -15.31
C SER A 107 16.31 -0.80 -15.81
N ILE A 108 15.55 0.19 -15.34
CA ILE A 108 14.16 0.45 -15.74
C ILE A 108 14.10 1.80 -16.45
N PRO A 109 13.39 1.92 -17.60
CA PRO A 109 13.14 3.20 -18.26
C PRO A 109 12.15 4.12 -17.48
N ILE A 110 11.67 3.67 -16.33
CA ILE A 110 10.71 4.36 -15.47
C ILE A 110 11.49 4.94 -14.28
N ASP A 111 11.38 6.25 -14.08
CA ASP A 111 11.92 6.90 -12.89
C ASP A 111 11.01 6.56 -11.71
N LEU A 112 11.45 5.64 -10.86
CA LEU A 112 10.77 5.32 -9.61
C LEU A 112 11.01 6.49 -8.66
N THR A 113 10.15 7.51 -8.74
CA THR A 113 10.17 8.69 -7.86
C THR A 113 9.84 8.26 -6.44
#